data_AF-A0A8T4SPC7-F1
#
_entry.id   AF-A0A8T4SPC7-F1
#
_cell.length_a   1.000
_cell.length_b   1.000
_cell.length_c   1.000
_cell.angle_alpha   90.00
_cell.angle_beta   90.00
_cell.angle_gamma   90.00
#
_symmetry.space_group_name_H-M   'P 1'
#
loop_
_entity.id
_entity.type
_entity.pdbx_description
1 polymer ?
#
loop_
_entity_poly.entity_id
_entity_poly.type
_entity_poly.pdbx_seq_one_letter_code
_entity_poly.pdbx_strand_id
1 'polypeptide(L)'
;MNSKKMVYALVLFCLLISVYAITLHLKNVKLKHSLENLQSDYDILKQNYDLVRTSNDELKQDYGKLSDKNTVDIQRALTQFRDFEINVRESMKWFTLNRNINASSRYTDIKGQLNTCMTLDNNTCEIALDCIHNINEDNKMEYKTDDASVARDDFLKSLALIYDQKGGDCEDISLLFTAEYNYLVDQCTAAGVKRKKVNVVTNDQDLKGNYMYVVCGGFDPQEVVSGYGGHCVVALTKMPILLTSDVYPYLKEAALVEPQNGEFMFYMDDTEATELFDDGQPAETLFHINTVITNNDLKVFYNWGEEVGWLGFSEFLERIEKLKGDIK
;
A
#
# COMPACT_ATOMS: atom_id res chain seq x y z
N MET A 1 -24.88 65.04 101.61
CA MET A 1 -24.27 64.29 100.48
C MET A 1 -23.40 65.24 99.67
N ASN A 2 -22.12 64.90 99.48
CA ASN A 2 -21.14 65.75 98.79
C ASN A 2 -21.47 65.89 97.30
N SER A 3 -21.92 67.06 96.83
CA SER A 3 -22.29 67.30 95.42
C SER A 3 -21.17 66.96 94.43
N LYS A 4 -19.91 67.08 94.85
CA LYS A 4 -18.73 66.64 94.09
C LYS A 4 -18.78 65.16 93.71
N LYS A 5 -19.22 64.27 94.61
CA LYS A 5 -19.31 62.81 94.34
C LYS A 5 -20.37 62.48 93.28
N MET A 6 -21.47 63.22 93.25
CA MET A 6 -22.53 63.06 92.25
C MET A 6 -22.07 63.54 90.87
N VAL A 7 -21.34 64.65 90.81
CA VAL A 7 -20.73 65.14 89.55
C VAL A 7 -19.70 64.14 89.00
N TYR A 8 -18.83 63.58 89.84
CA TYR A 8 -17.87 62.55 89.40
C TYR A 8 -18.56 61.27 88.90
N ALA A 9 -19.63 60.81 89.57
CA ALA A 9 -20.40 59.65 89.13
C ALA A 9 -21.09 59.90 87.78
N LEU A 10 -21.62 61.10 87.56
CA LEU A 10 -22.25 61.50 86.30
C LEU A 10 -21.24 61.56 85.15
N VAL A 11 -20.06 62.16 85.38
CA VAL A 11 -18.98 62.22 84.40
C VAL A 11 -18.47 60.82 84.05
N LEU A 12 -18.28 59.95 85.05
CA LEU A 12 -17.87 58.56 84.83
C LEU A 12 -18.93 57.78 84.02
N PHE A 13 -20.21 57.97 84.32
CA PHE A 13 -21.31 57.34 83.59
C PHE A 13 -21.37 57.81 82.13
N CYS A 14 -21.22 59.12 81.88
CA CYS A 14 -21.10 59.66 80.52
C CYS A 14 -19.88 59.11 79.77
N LEU A 15 -18.73 58.97 80.45
CA LEU A 15 -17.54 58.36 79.86
C LEU A 15 -17.77 56.88 79.51
N LEU A 16 -18.38 56.10 80.39
CA LEU A 16 -18.73 54.71 80.12
C LEU A 16 -19.70 54.56 78.93
N ILE A 17 -20.71 55.44 78.85
CA ILE A 17 -21.63 55.49 77.70
C ILE A 17 -20.87 55.84 76.41
N SER A 18 -19.95 56.81 76.44
CA SER A 18 -19.16 57.18 75.27
C SER A 18 -18.25 56.04 74.81
N VAL A 19 -17.57 55.34 75.72
CA VAL A 19 -16.73 54.18 75.41
C VAL A 19 -17.57 53.04 74.83
N TYR A 20 -18.76 52.78 75.40
CA TYR A 20 -19.69 51.80 74.85
C TYR A 20 -20.16 52.18 73.43
N ALA A 21 -20.55 53.44 73.20
CA ALA A 21 -20.97 53.92 71.89
C ALA A 21 -19.84 53.83 70.85
N ILE A 22 -18.60 54.20 71.23
CA ILE A 22 -17.41 54.09 70.36
C ILE A 22 -17.11 52.62 70.05
N THR A 23 -17.10 51.73 71.04
CA THR A 23 -16.84 50.30 70.81
C THR A 23 -17.92 49.65 69.95
N LEU A 24 -19.20 50.02 70.13
CA LEU A 24 -20.30 49.57 69.29
C LEU A 24 -20.17 50.10 67.85
N HIS A 25 -19.81 51.38 67.68
CA HIS A 25 -19.55 51.96 66.36
C HIS A 25 -18.39 51.27 65.65
N LEU A 26 -17.25 51.05 66.33
CA LEU A 26 -16.10 50.34 65.79
C LEU A 26 -16.44 48.89 65.41
N LYS A 27 -17.25 48.18 66.22
CA LYS A 27 -17.76 46.85 65.88
C LYS A 27 -18.64 46.88 64.63
N ASN A 28 -19.54 47.85 64.52
CA ASN A 28 -20.40 48.01 63.35
C ASN A 28 -19.61 48.34 62.08
N VAL A 29 -18.60 49.21 62.17
CA VAL A 29 -17.70 49.53 61.05
C VAL A 29 -16.91 48.29 60.62
N LYS A 30 -16.35 47.54 61.58
CA LYS A 30 -15.63 46.29 61.27
C LYS A 30 -16.56 45.25 60.63
N LEU A 31 -17.78 45.10 61.15
CA LEU A 31 -18.78 44.19 60.59
C LEU A 31 -19.20 44.60 59.18
N LYS A 32 -19.42 45.91 58.94
CA LYS A 32 -19.72 46.44 57.61
C LYS A 32 -18.59 46.17 56.63
N HIS A 33 -17.34 46.42 57.02
CA HIS A 33 -16.19 46.15 56.16
C HIS A 33 -16.02 44.64 55.89
N SER A 34 -16.23 43.78 56.90
CA SER A 34 -16.23 42.32 56.71
C SER A 34 -17.36 41.87 55.78
N LEU A 35 -18.54 42.49 55.85
CA LEU A 35 -19.66 42.19 54.95
C LEU A 35 -19.35 42.64 53.52
N GLU A 36 -18.76 43.81 53.33
CA GLU A 36 -18.32 44.32 52.02
C GLU A 36 -17.23 43.43 51.41
N ASN A 37 -16.26 42.99 52.21
CA ASN A 37 -15.23 42.06 51.76
C ASN A 37 -15.83 40.70 51.40
N LEU A 38 -16.75 40.17 52.23
CA LEU A 38 -17.41 38.89 51.95
C LEU A 38 -18.27 38.95 50.68
N GLN A 39 -18.95 40.09 50.44
CA GLN A 39 -19.70 40.32 49.22
C GLN A 39 -18.76 40.37 48.00
N SER A 40 -17.65 41.10 48.11
CA SER A 40 -16.63 41.17 47.06
C SER A 40 -16.04 39.79 46.75
N ASP A 41 -15.70 39.00 47.78
CA ASP A 41 -15.16 37.65 47.62
C ASP A 41 -16.21 36.71 46.98
N TYR A 42 -17.48 36.85 47.37
CA TYR A 42 -18.58 36.11 46.75
C TYR A 42 -18.76 36.47 45.27
N ASP A 43 -18.69 37.77 44.91
CA ASP A 43 -18.83 38.22 43.53
C ASP A 43 -17.65 37.74 42.65
N ILE A 44 -16.42 37.77 43.18
CA ILE A 44 -15.24 37.21 42.52
C ILE A 44 -15.38 35.69 42.34
N LEU A 45 -15.79 34.98 43.39
CA LEU A 45 -15.99 33.52 43.33
C LEU A 45 -17.06 33.15 42.29
N LYS A 46 -18.16 33.91 42.24
CA LYS A 46 -19.23 33.72 41.26
C LYS A 46 -18.74 33.97 39.84
N GLN A 47 -17.99 35.05 39.61
CA GLN A 47 -17.40 35.34 38.31
C GLN A 47 -16.44 34.21 37.86
N ASN A 48 -15.58 33.74 38.75
CA ASN A 48 -14.67 32.63 38.47
C ASN A 48 -15.43 31.33 38.17
N TYR A 49 -16.50 31.05 38.92
CA TYR A 49 -17.36 29.90 38.66
C TYR A 49 -18.00 29.96 37.27
N ASP A 50 -18.54 31.13 36.88
CA ASP A 50 -19.18 31.32 35.57
C ASP A 50 -18.16 31.20 34.42
N LEU A 51 -16.93 31.67 34.62
CA LEU A 51 -15.82 31.50 33.66
C LEU A 51 -15.43 30.03 33.49
N VAL A 52 -15.21 29.30 34.60
CA VAL A 52 -14.88 27.87 34.57
C VAL A 52 -16.01 27.05 33.94
N ARG A 53 -17.26 27.38 34.24
CA ARG A 53 -18.43 26.72 33.64
C ARG A 53 -18.45 26.92 32.13
N THR A 54 -18.26 28.16 31.66
CA THR A 54 -18.24 28.47 30.22
C THR A 54 -17.12 27.72 29.51
N SER A 55 -15.89 27.75 30.06
CA SER A 55 -14.75 27.01 29.50
C SER A 55 -14.98 25.49 29.47
N ASN A 56 -15.64 24.93 30.48
CA ASN A 56 -15.98 23.51 30.50
C ASN A 56 -17.05 23.15 29.47
N ASP A 57 -18.02 24.03 29.22
CA ASP A 57 -19.05 23.82 28.20
C ASP A 57 -18.45 23.93 26.78
N GLU A 58 -17.53 24.86 26.54
CA GLU A 58 -16.73 24.95 25.29
C GLU A 58 -15.89 23.69 25.07
N LEU A 59 -15.17 23.21 26.10
CA LEU A 59 -14.35 22.00 26.00
C LEU A 59 -15.19 20.77 25.68
N LYS A 60 -16.38 20.64 26.26
CA LYS A 60 -17.32 19.55 25.92
C LYS A 60 -17.79 19.63 24.48
N GLN A 61 -18.07 20.83 23.97
CA GLN A 61 -18.48 21.02 22.59
C GLN A 61 -17.35 20.66 21.62
N ASP A 62 -16.12 21.08 21.91
CA ASP A 62 -14.95 20.78 21.08
C ASP A 62 -14.60 19.29 21.11
N TYR A 63 -14.73 18.64 22.28
CA TYR A 63 -14.60 17.18 22.38
C TYR A 63 -15.66 16.45 21.54
N GLY A 64 -16.92 16.92 21.57
CA GLY A 64 -17.99 16.39 20.72
C GLY A 64 -17.68 16.50 19.22
N LYS A 65 -17.25 17.69 18.77
CA LYS A 65 -16.85 17.92 17.37
C LYS A 65 -15.66 17.04 16.95
N LEU A 66 -14.67 16.87 17.83
CA LEU A 66 -13.51 16.02 17.54
C LEU A 66 -13.91 14.56 17.44
N SER A 67 -14.78 14.09 18.33
CA SER A 67 -15.36 12.74 18.28
C SER A 67 -16.14 12.51 16.98
N ASP A 68 -17.00 13.44 16.59
CA ASP A 68 -17.81 13.33 15.37
C ASP A 68 -16.95 13.38 14.11
N LYS A 69 -16.00 14.33 14.04
CA LYS A 69 -15.07 14.44 12.91
C LYS A 69 -14.20 13.19 12.77
N ASN A 70 -13.60 12.72 13.87
CA ASN A 70 -12.80 11.51 13.85
C ASN A 70 -13.64 10.30 13.41
N THR A 71 -14.91 10.22 13.83
CA THR A 71 -15.82 9.15 13.39
C THR A 71 -16.06 9.20 11.88
N VAL A 72 -16.30 10.36 11.30
CA VAL A 72 -16.51 10.53 9.85
C VAL A 72 -15.23 10.20 9.07
N ASP A 73 -14.07 10.68 9.52
CA ASP A 73 -12.79 10.44 8.86
C ASP A 73 -12.40 8.94 8.94
N ILE A 74 -12.62 8.28 10.08
CA ILE A 74 -12.46 6.83 10.24
C ILE A 74 -13.41 6.07 9.31
N GLN A 75 -14.69 6.44 9.25
CA GLN A 75 -15.65 5.79 8.35
C GLN A 75 -15.26 5.96 6.88
N ARG A 76 -14.78 7.14 6.48
CA ARG A 76 -14.29 7.39 5.11
C ARG A 76 -13.07 6.51 4.80
N ALA A 77 -12.10 6.47 5.71
CA ALA A 77 -10.93 5.61 5.56
C ALA A 77 -11.34 4.14 5.44
N LEU A 78 -12.24 3.65 6.31
CA LEU A 78 -12.77 2.28 6.24
C LEU A 78 -13.47 1.98 4.91
N THR A 79 -14.22 2.91 4.34
CA THR A 79 -14.82 2.76 3.00
C THR A 79 -13.75 2.69 1.92
N GLN A 80 -12.78 3.61 1.93
CA GLN A 80 -11.66 3.59 0.98
C GLN A 80 -10.85 2.28 1.07
N PHE A 81 -10.64 1.76 2.28
CA PHE A 81 -9.99 0.47 2.49
C PHE A 81 -10.80 -0.70 1.96
N ARG A 82 -12.14 -0.69 2.10
CA ARG A 82 -13.01 -1.72 1.51
C ARG A 82 -12.99 -1.68 0.00
N ASP A 83 -13.05 -0.49 -0.60
CA ASP A 83 -12.98 -0.32 -2.05
C ASP A 83 -11.63 -0.79 -2.58
N PHE A 84 -10.54 -0.45 -1.87
CA PHE A 84 -9.21 -0.97 -2.17
C PHE A 84 -9.15 -2.50 -2.10
N GLU A 85 -9.69 -3.12 -1.05
CA GLU A 85 -9.74 -4.59 -0.93
C GLU A 85 -10.51 -5.24 -2.09
N ILE A 86 -11.67 -4.68 -2.47
CA ILE A 86 -12.45 -5.16 -3.61
C ILE A 86 -11.62 -5.05 -4.89
N ASN A 87 -10.96 -3.92 -5.12
CA ASN A 87 -10.12 -3.71 -6.29
C ASN A 87 -8.97 -4.71 -6.34
N VAL A 88 -8.27 -4.97 -5.22
CA VAL A 88 -7.21 -5.98 -5.16
C VAL A 88 -7.75 -7.37 -5.49
N ARG A 89 -8.88 -7.78 -4.91
CA ARG A 89 -9.47 -9.11 -5.19
C ARG A 89 -9.87 -9.26 -6.65
N GLU A 90 -10.48 -8.24 -7.25
CA GLU A 90 -10.83 -8.24 -8.66
C GLU A 90 -9.58 -8.23 -9.55
N SER A 91 -8.53 -7.48 -9.20
CA SER A 91 -7.23 -7.58 -9.87
C SER A 91 -6.67 -9.00 -9.79
N MET A 92 -6.76 -9.69 -8.65
CA MET A 92 -6.22 -11.06 -8.54
C MET A 92 -6.99 -12.09 -9.35
N LYS A 93 -8.31 -11.96 -9.37
CA LYS A 93 -9.15 -12.73 -10.26
C LYS A 93 -8.82 -12.44 -11.73
N TRP A 94 -8.58 -11.18 -12.05
CA TRP A 94 -8.18 -10.75 -13.38
C TRP A 94 -6.85 -11.39 -13.80
N PHE A 95 -5.81 -11.39 -12.95
CA PHE A 95 -4.54 -12.04 -13.26
C PHE A 95 -4.72 -13.54 -13.49
N THR A 96 -5.55 -14.19 -12.66
CA THR A 96 -5.86 -15.62 -12.82
C THR A 96 -6.52 -15.93 -14.17
N LEU A 97 -7.38 -15.03 -14.67
CA LEU A 97 -8.05 -15.19 -15.97
C LEU A 97 -7.13 -14.90 -17.17
N ASN A 98 -6.07 -14.11 -16.96
CA ASN A 98 -5.15 -13.68 -18.01
C ASN A 98 -3.80 -14.41 -18.00
N ARG A 99 -3.59 -15.36 -17.09
CA ARG A 99 -2.31 -16.09 -16.97
C ARG A 99 -2.04 -17.14 -18.05
N ASN A 100 -3.04 -17.51 -18.84
CA ASN A 100 -2.96 -18.62 -19.79
C ASN A 100 -4.00 -18.46 -20.91
N ILE A 101 -3.54 -18.46 -22.16
CA ILE A 101 -4.41 -18.27 -23.34
C ILE A 101 -5.40 -19.42 -23.56
N ASN A 102 -5.23 -20.58 -22.89
CA ASN A 102 -6.12 -21.73 -23.02
C ASN A 102 -7.58 -21.39 -22.70
N ALA A 103 -7.81 -20.49 -21.74
CA ALA A 103 -9.13 -20.07 -21.32
C ALA A 103 -9.86 -19.18 -22.35
N SER A 104 -9.15 -18.65 -23.34
CA SER A 104 -9.71 -17.74 -24.35
C SER A 104 -9.89 -18.44 -25.69
N SER A 105 -11.11 -18.35 -26.24
CA SER A 105 -11.41 -18.84 -27.60
C SER A 105 -10.84 -17.95 -28.71
N ARG A 106 -10.50 -16.68 -28.40
CA ARG A 106 -9.89 -15.75 -29.37
C ARG A 106 -8.54 -16.26 -29.90
N TYR A 107 -7.80 -16.97 -29.06
CA TYR A 107 -6.47 -17.49 -29.38
C TYR A 107 -6.50 -18.87 -30.04
N THR A 108 -7.63 -19.32 -30.61
CA THR A 108 -7.71 -20.69 -31.18
C THR A 108 -6.68 -20.93 -32.27
N ASP A 109 -6.51 -19.99 -33.20
CA ASP A 109 -5.56 -20.13 -34.31
C ASP A 109 -4.11 -20.05 -33.82
N ILE A 110 -3.82 -19.07 -32.94
CA ILE A 110 -2.50 -18.89 -32.30
C ILE A 110 -2.10 -20.13 -31.51
N LYS A 111 -3.02 -20.73 -30.73
CA LYS A 111 -2.78 -22.00 -30.01
C LYS A 111 -2.35 -23.12 -30.94
N GLY A 112 -2.99 -23.23 -32.11
CA GLY A 112 -2.64 -24.21 -33.13
C GLY A 112 -1.20 -24.05 -33.62
N GLN A 113 -0.78 -22.80 -33.85
CA GLN A 113 0.57 -22.45 -34.27
C GLN A 113 1.60 -22.65 -33.16
N LEU A 114 1.31 -22.21 -31.93
CA LEU A 114 2.22 -22.33 -30.78
C LEU A 114 2.65 -23.78 -30.50
N ASN A 115 1.83 -24.78 -30.83
CA ASN A 115 2.24 -26.18 -30.66
C ASN A 115 3.50 -26.56 -31.46
N THR A 116 3.88 -25.80 -32.50
CA THR A 116 5.14 -26.00 -33.21
C THR A 116 6.36 -25.49 -32.45
N CYS A 117 6.15 -24.67 -31.40
CA CYS A 117 7.21 -24.14 -30.54
C CYS A 117 7.64 -25.12 -29.45
N MET A 118 7.06 -26.32 -29.40
CA MET A 118 7.46 -27.35 -28.45
C MET A 118 7.87 -28.66 -29.13
N THR A 119 8.89 -29.31 -28.59
CA THR A 119 9.34 -30.64 -29.01
C THR A 119 9.19 -31.63 -27.86
N LEU A 120 8.50 -32.74 -28.10
CA LEU A 120 8.30 -33.82 -27.12
C LEU A 120 9.23 -34.99 -27.42
N ASP A 121 10.04 -35.40 -26.44
CA ASP A 121 10.86 -36.62 -26.51
C ASP A 121 10.71 -37.41 -25.20
N ASN A 122 10.33 -38.69 -25.28
CA ASN A 122 10.39 -39.73 -24.25
C ASN A 122 10.53 -39.27 -22.77
N ASN A 123 9.68 -38.35 -22.29
CA ASN A 123 9.59 -37.75 -20.93
C ASN A 123 10.20 -36.34 -20.70
N THR A 124 10.61 -35.64 -21.73
CA THR A 124 10.99 -34.21 -21.72
C THR A 124 10.16 -33.44 -22.73
N CYS A 125 9.98 -32.15 -22.46
CA CYS A 125 9.36 -31.20 -23.36
C CYS A 125 10.30 -30.01 -23.49
N GLU A 126 10.72 -29.68 -24.70
CA GLU A 126 11.50 -28.47 -24.96
C GLU A 126 10.56 -27.39 -25.49
N ILE A 127 10.67 -26.16 -24.99
CA ILE A 127 9.90 -25.00 -25.47
C ILE A 127 10.89 -23.94 -25.96
N ALA A 128 10.80 -23.60 -27.24
CA ALA A 128 11.59 -22.54 -27.87
C ALA A 128 10.89 -21.18 -27.74
N LEU A 129 11.53 -20.24 -27.05
CA LEU A 129 10.93 -18.93 -26.71
C LEU A 129 10.88 -17.96 -27.90
N ASP A 130 11.88 -17.97 -28.77
CA ASP A 130 11.92 -17.18 -30.00
C ASP A 130 10.77 -17.58 -30.95
N CYS A 131 10.37 -18.85 -30.95
CA CYS A 131 9.21 -19.31 -31.70
C CYS A 131 7.91 -18.64 -31.24
N ILE A 132 7.72 -18.39 -29.94
CA ILE A 132 6.53 -17.69 -29.42
C ILE A 132 6.48 -16.27 -30.01
N HIS A 133 7.62 -15.57 -30.02
CA HIS A 133 7.73 -14.24 -30.64
C HIS A 133 7.40 -14.28 -32.14
N ASN A 134 7.98 -15.21 -32.90
CA ASN A 134 7.73 -15.33 -34.33
C ASN A 134 6.24 -15.55 -34.64
N ILE A 135 5.55 -16.39 -33.83
CA ILE A 135 4.10 -16.58 -33.95
C ILE A 135 3.35 -15.27 -33.66
N ASN A 136 3.77 -14.50 -32.66
CA ASN A 136 3.18 -13.20 -32.36
C ASN A 136 3.35 -12.19 -33.50
N GLU A 137 4.53 -12.11 -34.11
CA GLU A 137 4.77 -11.28 -35.29
C GLU A 137 3.88 -11.68 -36.47
N ASP A 138 3.78 -12.98 -36.77
CA ASP A 138 2.92 -13.51 -37.82
C ASP A 138 1.43 -13.16 -37.59
N ASN A 139 1.03 -13.01 -36.33
CA ASN A 139 -0.31 -12.60 -35.91
C ASN A 139 -0.46 -11.08 -35.68
N LYS A 140 0.58 -10.30 -36.00
CA LYS A 140 0.65 -8.84 -35.89
C LYS A 140 0.48 -8.33 -34.47
N MET A 141 0.92 -9.08 -33.46
CA MET A 141 0.97 -8.61 -32.08
C MET A 141 2.17 -7.68 -31.94
N GLU A 142 1.94 -6.37 -31.96
CA GLU A 142 2.99 -5.35 -32.04
C GLU A 142 3.12 -4.58 -30.71
N TYR A 143 4.33 -4.11 -30.39
CA TYR A 143 4.52 -3.16 -29.29
C TYR A 143 3.82 -1.83 -29.61
N LYS A 144 3.06 -1.30 -28.66
CA LYS A 144 2.29 -0.05 -28.78
C LYS A 144 2.37 0.73 -27.49
N THR A 145 2.83 1.97 -27.56
CA THR A 145 2.78 2.87 -26.41
C THR A 145 1.34 3.25 -26.07
N ASP A 146 1.07 3.48 -24.79
CA ASP A 146 -0.30 3.68 -24.30
C ASP A 146 -0.99 4.92 -24.89
N ASP A 147 -0.23 5.97 -25.23
CA ASP A 147 -0.72 7.16 -25.96
C ASP A 147 -1.45 6.82 -27.27
N ALA A 148 -1.15 5.67 -27.88
CA ALA A 148 -1.75 5.22 -29.12
C ALA A 148 -3.02 4.37 -28.93
N SER A 149 -3.28 3.84 -27.74
CA SER A 149 -4.21 2.70 -27.59
C SER A 149 -5.47 3.01 -26.77
N VAL A 150 -5.40 3.79 -25.68
CA VAL A 150 -6.58 4.14 -24.86
C VAL A 150 -6.30 5.43 -24.09
N ALA A 151 -7.30 6.32 -23.96
CA ALA A 151 -7.17 7.59 -23.22
C ALA A 151 -7.13 7.40 -21.68
N ARG A 152 -6.33 6.47 -21.19
CA ARG A 152 -6.10 6.18 -19.77
C ARG A 152 -4.60 6.14 -19.54
N ASP A 153 -4.17 6.74 -18.43
CA ASP A 153 -2.80 6.63 -17.96
C ASP A 153 -2.55 5.17 -17.54
N ASP A 154 -1.54 4.53 -18.14
CA ASP A 154 -0.82 3.31 -17.71
C ASP A 154 -1.71 2.21 -17.11
N PHE A 155 -2.18 1.28 -17.94
CA PHE A 155 -2.98 0.14 -17.46
C PHE A 155 -2.72 -1.17 -18.21
N LEU A 156 -2.57 -2.24 -17.42
CA LEU A 156 -2.39 -3.59 -17.94
C LEU A 156 -3.65 -4.13 -18.66
N LYS A 157 -3.52 -4.43 -19.96
CA LYS A 157 -4.58 -4.92 -20.83
C LYS A 157 -4.84 -6.41 -20.62
N SER A 158 -6.11 -6.80 -20.73
CA SER A 158 -6.48 -8.23 -20.69
C SER A 158 -6.04 -8.93 -21.98
N LEU A 159 -5.84 -10.25 -21.96
CA LEU A 159 -5.56 -11.04 -23.17
C LEU A 159 -6.60 -10.81 -24.27
N ALA A 160 -7.88 -10.65 -23.91
CA ALA A 160 -8.91 -10.34 -24.90
C ALA A 160 -8.66 -8.99 -25.57
N LEU A 161 -8.26 -7.98 -24.80
CA LEU A 161 -7.96 -6.64 -25.30
C LEU A 161 -6.68 -6.60 -26.12
N ILE A 162 -5.61 -7.28 -25.66
CA ILE A 162 -4.34 -7.42 -26.41
C ILE A 162 -4.62 -8.07 -27.76
N TYR A 163 -5.43 -9.13 -27.81
CA TYR A 163 -5.81 -9.78 -29.08
C TYR A 163 -6.59 -8.85 -30.01
N ASP A 164 -7.61 -8.17 -29.47
CA ASP A 164 -8.50 -7.31 -30.25
C ASP A 164 -7.75 -6.06 -30.76
N GLN A 165 -6.79 -5.55 -29.98
CA GLN A 165 -5.95 -4.40 -30.33
C GLN A 165 -4.66 -4.77 -31.04
N LYS A 166 -4.34 -6.05 -31.18
CA LYS A 166 -3.13 -6.55 -31.84
C LYS A 166 -1.85 -6.04 -31.18
N GLY A 167 -1.76 -6.20 -29.85
CA GLY A 167 -0.58 -5.85 -29.06
C GLY A 167 -0.86 -4.89 -27.91
N GLY A 168 0.22 -4.31 -27.37
CA GLY A 168 0.24 -3.47 -26.16
C GLY A 168 1.67 -3.01 -25.86
N ASP A 169 1.89 -2.36 -24.72
CA ASP A 169 3.21 -1.93 -24.24
C ASP A 169 3.95 -3.08 -23.53
N CYS A 170 4.96 -2.76 -22.70
CA CYS A 170 5.93 -3.76 -22.25
C CYS A 170 5.28 -4.75 -21.28
N GLU A 171 4.42 -4.30 -20.37
CA GLU A 171 3.70 -5.14 -19.44
C GLU A 171 2.64 -6.02 -20.14
N ASP A 172 1.98 -5.48 -21.17
CA ASP A 172 0.99 -6.22 -21.97
C ASP A 172 1.63 -7.35 -22.76
N ILE A 173 2.74 -7.05 -23.45
CA ILE A 173 3.48 -8.04 -24.24
C ILE A 173 4.11 -9.08 -23.30
N SER A 174 4.65 -8.67 -22.15
CA SER A 174 5.16 -9.60 -21.13
C SER A 174 4.08 -10.54 -20.60
N LEU A 175 2.87 -10.02 -20.36
CA LEU A 175 1.73 -10.80 -19.91
C LEU A 175 1.29 -11.80 -20.98
N LEU A 176 1.14 -11.36 -22.23
CA LEU A 176 0.79 -12.23 -23.35
C LEU A 176 1.81 -13.37 -23.50
N PHE A 177 3.10 -13.02 -23.56
CA PHE A 177 4.19 -13.98 -23.71
C PHE A 177 4.19 -15.02 -22.59
N THR A 178 3.99 -14.58 -21.35
CA THR A 178 3.85 -15.47 -20.18
C THR A 178 2.64 -16.40 -20.31
N ALA A 179 1.51 -15.88 -20.81
CA ALA A 179 0.28 -16.66 -20.98
C ALA A 179 0.40 -17.73 -22.08
N GLU A 180 1.15 -17.44 -23.14
CA GLU A 180 1.46 -18.37 -24.24
C GLU A 180 2.43 -19.46 -23.80
N TYR A 181 3.47 -19.07 -23.07
CA TYR A 181 4.37 -20.03 -22.43
C TYR A 181 3.62 -20.98 -21.48
N ASN A 182 2.73 -20.45 -20.64
CA ASN A 182 1.93 -21.27 -19.72
C ASN A 182 0.99 -22.24 -20.48
N TYR A 183 0.45 -21.83 -21.64
CA TYR A 183 -0.30 -22.74 -22.50
C TYR A 183 0.56 -23.93 -22.97
N LEU A 184 1.80 -23.66 -23.42
CA LEU A 184 2.72 -24.71 -23.86
C LEU A 184 3.13 -25.64 -22.72
N VAL A 185 3.38 -25.11 -21.53
CA VAL A 185 3.64 -25.94 -20.34
C VAL A 185 2.45 -26.84 -20.02
N ASP A 186 1.22 -26.35 -20.15
CA ASP A 186 0.02 -27.17 -19.97
C ASP A 186 -0.06 -28.28 -21.04
N GLN A 187 0.31 -28.00 -22.29
CA GLN A 187 0.38 -29.03 -23.34
C GLN A 187 1.43 -30.11 -23.02
N CYS A 188 2.65 -29.71 -22.62
CA CYS A 188 3.68 -30.64 -22.16
C CYS A 188 3.17 -31.52 -21.00
N THR A 189 2.47 -30.90 -20.03
CA THR A 189 1.96 -31.60 -18.85
C THR A 189 0.81 -32.55 -19.19
N ALA A 190 -0.06 -32.16 -20.12
CA ALA A 190 -1.11 -33.02 -20.65
C ALA A 190 -0.56 -34.23 -21.41
N ALA A 191 0.63 -34.08 -22.02
CA ALA A 191 1.38 -35.19 -22.62
C ALA A 191 2.13 -36.07 -21.59
N GLY A 192 1.98 -35.80 -20.29
CA GLY A 192 2.57 -36.58 -19.20
C GLY A 192 3.97 -36.12 -18.76
N VAL A 193 4.52 -35.05 -19.34
CA VAL A 193 5.81 -34.48 -18.93
C VAL A 193 5.62 -33.71 -17.63
N LYS A 194 6.43 -34.02 -16.61
CA LYS A 194 6.41 -33.23 -15.36
C LYS A 194 6.98 -31.84 -15.64
N ARG A 195 6.41 -30.78 -15.05
CA ARG A 195 6.92 -29.40 -15.24
C ARG A 195 8.43 -29.26 -15.09
N LYS A 196 9.05 -29.91 -14.08
CA LYS A 196 10.52 -29.95 -13.86
C LYS A 196 11.35 -30.62 -14.98
N LYS A 197 10.69 -31.16 -16.00
CA LYS A 197 11.25 -31.77 -17.21
C LYS A 197 10.85 -31.00 -18.48
N VAL A 198 10.23 -29.83 -18.30
CA VAL A 198 10.12 -28.82 -19.33
C VAL A 198 11.44 -28.06 -19.36
N ASN A 199 12.15 -28.15 -20.48
CA ASN A 199 13.35 -27.40 -20.78
C ASN A 199 12.92 -26.17 -21.58
N VAL A 200 13.48 -25.01 -21.25
CA VAL A 200 13.19 -23.76 -21.95
C VAL A 200 14.44 -23.36 -22.69
N VAL A 201 14.31 -23.06 -23.97
CA VAL A 201 15.45 -22.76 -24.85
C VAL A 201 15.20 -21.47 -25.62
N THR A 202 16.31 -20.83 -25.97
CA THR A 202 16.38 -19.72 -26.93
C THR A 202 17.23 -20.17 -28.12
N ASN A 203 17.38 -19.34 -29.15
CA ASN A 203 18.25 -19.66 -30.29
C ASN A 203 19.70 -19.97 -29.88
N ASP A 204 20.19 -19.37 -28.80
CA ASP A 204 21.60 -19.43 -28.43
C ASP A 204 21.91 -20.39 -27.28
N GLN A 205 20.92 -20.73 -26.45
CA GLN A 205 21.16 -21.53 -25.24
C GLN A 205 19.90 -22.08 -24.55
N ASP A 206 20.15 -23.09 -23.72
CA ASP A 206 19.23 -23.60 -22.71
C ASP A 206 19.16 -22.65 -21.50
N LEU A 207 17.94 -22.36 -21.05
CA LEU A 207 17.69 -21.51 -19.89
C LEU A 207 17.42 -22.35 -18.63
N LYS A 208 17.95 -21.87 -17.50
CA LYS A 208 17.64 -22.45 -16.19
C LYS A 208 16.29 -21.94 -15.72
N GLY A 209 15.35 -22.85 -15.51
CA GLY A 209 14.05 -22.52 -14.94
C GLY A 209 12.90 -22.90 -15.86
N ASN A 210 11.71 -22.94 -15.29
CA ASN A 210 10.49 -23.36 -15.98
C ASN A 210 9.23 -22.72 -15.38
N TYR A 211 9.37 -21.80 -14.45
CA TYR A 211 8.28 -20.93 -13.97
C TYR A 211 8.56 -19.52 -14.48
N MET A 212 7.64 -19.01 -15.30
CA MET A 212 7.78 -17.70 -15.93
C MET A 212 6.89 -16.69 -15.21
N TYR A 213 7.45 -15.52 -14.95
CA TYR A 213 6.80 -14.40 -14.26
C TYR A 213 7.09 -13.10 -14.99
N VAL A 214 6.14 -12.18 -15.03
CA VAL A 214 6.44 -10.82 -15.49
C VAL A 214 7.13 -10.09 -14.35
N VAL A 215 8.26 -9.46 -14.64
CA VAL A 215 9.01 -8.63 -13.71
C VAL A 215 9.17 -7.24 -14.31
N CYS A 216 8.93 -6.22 -13.50
CA CYS A 216 9.06 -4.82 -13.92
C CYS A 216 9.93 -4.06 -12.94
N GLY A 217 10.56 -3.01 -13.44
CA GLY A 217 11.48 -2.20 -12.65
C GLY A 217 12.12 -1.11 -13.47
N GLY A 218 13.09 -0.43 -12.87
CA GLY A 218 14.04 0.36 -13.63
C GLY A 218 15.13 -0.57 -14.13
N PHE A 219 15.19 -0.84 -15.43
CA PHE A 219 16.36 -1.47 -16.04
C PHE A 219 16.38 -1.09 -17.52
N ASP A 220 17.57 -0.71 -18.00
CA ASP A 220 17.80 -0.41 -19.42
C ASP A 220 18.70 -1.50 -19.98
N PRO A 221 18.12 -2.53 -20.63
CA PRO A 221 18.92 -3.62 -21.15
C PRO A 221 19.81 -3.22 -22.32
N GLN A 222 19.66 -2.01 -22.86
CA GLN A 222 20.46 -1.49 -23.96
C GLN A 222 21.42 -0.37 -23.53
N GLU A 223 21.39 0.08 -22.27
CA GLU A 223 22.13 1.25 -21.76
C GLU A 223 21.98 2.55 -22.61
N VAL A 224 21.02 2.59 -23.54
CA VAL A 224 20.91 3.63 -24.58
C VAL A 224 20.01 4.77 -24.12
N VAL A 225 19.10 4.53 -23.18
CA VAL A 225 18.13 5.53 -22.76
C VAL A 225 18.70 6.34 -21.61
N SER A 226 19.26 7.50 -21.96
CA SER A 226 19.70 8.56 -21.02
C SER A 226 18.58 9.17 -20.14
N GLY A 227 17.45 8.47 -19.99
CA GLY A 227 16.29 8.85 -19.19
C GLY A 227 15.69 7.65 -18.46
N TYR A 228 15.16 7.90 -17.27
CA TYR A 228 14.46 6.90 -16.45
C TYR A 228 13.25 6.35 -17.21
N GLY A 229 13.35 5.12 -17.71
CA GLY A 229 12.24 4.37 -18.31
C GLY A 229 11.98 3.11 -17.50
N GLY A 230 10.74 2.89 -17.06
CA GLY A 230 10.33 1.59 -16.56
C GLY A 230 10.31 0.59 -17.70
N HIS A 231 10.71 -0.65 -17.45
CA HIS A 231 10.61 -1.74 -18.41
C HIS A 231 10.06 -2.99 -17.73
N CYS A 232 9.43 -3.85 -18.53
CA CYS A 232 8.91 -5.14 -18.10
C CYS A 232 9.45 -6.24 -19.00
N VAL A 233 9.92 -7.31 -18.37
CA VAL A 233 10.43 -8.51 -19.05
C VAL A 233 9.89 -9.75 -18.36
N VAL A 234 10.26 -10.94 -18.83
CA VAL A 234 9.88 -12.19 -18.17
C VAL A 234 11.08 -12.84 -17.49
N ALA A 235 10.88 -13.27 -16.24
CA ALA A 235 11.87 -13.99 -15.45
C ALA A 235 11.52 -15.48 -15.39
N LEU A 236 12.51 -16.34 -15.64
CA LEU A 236 12.42 -17.79 -15.51
C LEU A 236 13.10 -18.27 -14.23
N THR A 237 12.31 -18.78 -13.29
CA THR A 237 12.82 -19.35 -12.04
C THR A 237 12.77 -20.88 -12.04
N LYS A 238 13.59 -21.50 -11.20
CA LYS A 238 13.60 -22.96 -10.98
C LYS A 238 12.46 -23.44 -10.07
N MET A 239 11.99 -22.54 -9.19
CA MET A 239 10.99 -22.82 -8.16
C MET A 239 9.83 -21.82 -8.26
N PRO A 240 8.59 -22.25 -8.00
CA PRO A 240 7.46 -21.33 -8.08
C PRO A 240 7.54 -20.27 -6.97
N ILE A 241 7.27 -19.02 -7.31
CA ILE A 241 7.05 -17.92 -6.37
C ILE A 241 5.58 -17.98 -5.93
N LEU A 242 5.33 -18.43 -4.70
CA LEU A 242 3.99 -18.54 -4.12
C LEU A 242 3.78 -17.47 -3.03
N LEU A 243 4.79 -17.29 -2.19
CA LEU A 243 4.83 -16.35 -1.08
C LEU A 243 5.72 -15.15 -1.41
N THR A 244 5.61 -14.07 -0.64
CA THR A 244 6.52 -12.93 -0.75
C THR A 244 7.96 -13.31 -0.43
N SER A 245 8.17 -14.18 0.57
CA SER A 245 9.50 -14.69 0.94
C SER A 245 10.19 -15.51 -0.14
N ASP A 246 9.45 -15.93 -1.17
CA ASP A 246 9.99 -16.70 -2.29
C ASP A 246 10.63 -15.80 -3.35
N VAL A 247 10.30 -14.50 -3.38
CA VAL A 247 10.67 -13.58 -4.45
C VAL A 247 12.18 -13.47 -4.59
N TYR A 248 12.87 -12.97 -3.56
CA TYR A 248 14.31 -12.78 -3.58
C TYR A 248 15.10 -14.08 -3.86
N PRO A 249 14.93 -15.18 -3.07
CA PRO A 249 15.75 -16.37 -3.26
C PRO A 249 15.55 -17.07 -4.60
N TYR A 250 14.38 -16.90 -5.26
CA TYR A 250 14.10 -17.56 -6.54
C TYR A 250 14.34 -16.67 -7.76
N LEU A 251 14.19 -15.35 -7.63
CA LEU A 251 14.51 -14.41 -8.71
C LEU A 251 16.00 -14.13 -8.85
N LYS A 252 16.79 -14.17 -7.77
CA LYS A 252 18.21 -13.81 -7.83
C LYS A 252 19.05 -14.66 -8.80
N GLU A 253 18.60 -15.88 -9.15
CA GLU A 253 19.26 -16.77 -10.13
C GLU A 253 18.40 -16.96 -11.40
N ALA A 254 17.39 -16.10 -11.61
CA ALA A 254 16.47 -16.24 -12.73
C ALA A 254 17.13 -15.79 -14.04
N ALA A 255 16.78 -16.47 -15.13
CA ALA A 255 17.07 -15.96 -16.47
C ALA A 255 16.04 -14.90 -16.83
N LEU A 256 16.48 -13.71 -17.26
CA LEU A 256 15.61 -12.72 -17.86
C LEU A 256 15.58 -12.88 -19.38
N VAL A 257 14.37 -12.76 -19.95
CA VAL A 257 14.11 -12.88 -21.38
C VAL A 257 13.29 -11.69 -21.82
N GLU A 258 13.67 -11.10 -22.95
CA GLU A 258 12.92 -10.00 -23.58
C GLU A 258 11.71 -10.58 -24.33
N PRO A 259 10.47 -10.38 -23.86
CA PRO A 259 9.29 -10.95 -24.49
C PRO A 259 9.02 -10.39 -25.90
N GLN A 260 9.59 -9.23 -26.24
CA GLN A 260 9.44 -8.64 -27.57
C GLN A 260 10.21 -9.38 -28.66
N ASN A 261 11.17 -10.23 -28.33
CA ASN A 261 11.92 -11.03 -29.32
C ASN A 261 12.20 -12.48 -28.87
N GLY A 262 11.88 -12.83 -27.64
CA GLY A 262 12.15 -14.16 -27.06
C GLY A 262 13.63 -14.41 -26.74
N GLU A 263 14.48 -13.39 -26.79
CA GLU A 263 15.92 -13.52 -26.58
C GLU A 263 16.27 -13.50 -25.09
N PHE A 264 17.28 -14.28 -24.74
CA PHE A 264 17.87 -14.21 -23.41
C PHE A 264 18.64 -12.90 -23.23
N MET A 265 18.46 -12.28 -22.07
CA MET A 265 19.14 -11.04 -21.73
C MET A 265 20.36 -11.34 -20.85
N PHE A 266 20.12 -11.84 -19.64
CA PHE A 266 21.15 -12.17 -18.64
C PHE A 266 20.54 -13.00 -17.51
N TYR A 267 21.39 -13.60 -16.67
CA TYR A 267 20.99 -14.11 -15.36
C TYR A 267 21.08 -12.98 -14.33
N MET A 268 20.13 -12.95 -13.39
CA MET A 268 20.03 -11.90 -12.38
C MET A 268 21.27 -11.77 -11.47
N ASP A 269 22.02 -12.85 -11.25
CA ASP A 269 23.24 -12.88 -10.44
C ASP A 269 24.53 -12.60 -11.23
N ASP A 270 24.44 -12.47 -12.55
CA ASP A 270 25.59 -12.35 -13.46
C ASP A 270 25.71 -10.96 -14.12
N THR A 271 24.94 -9.96 -13.68
CA THR A 271 24.89 -8.63 -14.34
C THR A 271 24.89 -7.45 -13.36
N GLU A 272 25.28 -6.28 -13.87
CA GLU A 272 25.10 -4.96 -13.22
C GLU A 272 23.94 -4.15 -13.83
N ALA A 273 23.24 -4.70 -14.85
CA ALA A 273 22.17 -3.99 -15.57
C ALA A 273 20.91 -3.73 -14.72
N THR A 274 20.70 -4.53 -13.67
CA THR A 274 19.61 -4.37 -12.71
C THR A 274 19.98 -5.03 -11.39
N GLU A 275 19.46 -4.50 -10.30
CA GLU A 275 19.60 -5.07 -8.97
C GLU A 275 18.30 -5.73 -8.50
N LEU A 276 18.44 -6.62 -7.51
CA LEU A 276 17.36 -7.24 -6.77
C LEU A 276 17.69 -7.16 -5.28
N PHE A 277 16.77 -6.59 -4.50
CA PHE A 277 16.98 -6.38 -3.07
C PHE A 277 16.24 -7.42 -2.23
N ASP A 278 16.87 -7.85 -1.13
CA ASP A 278 16.27 -8.71 -0.12
C ASP A 278 15.49 -7.87 0.93
N ASP A 279 14.67 -8.55 1.74
CA ASP A 279 13.98 -7.90 2.85
C ASP A 279 14.99 -7.27 3.83
N GLY A 280 14.69 -6.04 4.27
CA GLY A 280 15.56 -5.24 5.13
C GLY A 280 16.73 -4.54 4.43
N GLN A 281 16.90 -4.68 3.11
CA GLN A 281 17.94 -3.99 2.34
C GLN A 281 17.33 -2.85 1.52
N PRO A 282 17.54 -1.57 1.87
CA PRO A 282 16.98 -0.45 1.09
C PRO A 282 17.52 -0.47 -0.33
N ALA A 283 16.69 -0.12 -1.30
CA ALA A 283 17.14 0.03 -2.68
C ALA A 283 18.20 1.14 -2.77
N GLU A 284 19.42 0.77 -3.17
CA GLU A 284 20.55 1.71 -3.32
C GLU A 284 20.63 2.31 -4.73
N THR A 285 19.87 1.76 -5.68
CA THR A 285 19.79 2.21 -7.07
C THR A 285 18.35 2.34 -7.53
N LEU A 286 18.14 3.19 -8.53
CA LEU A 286 16.88 3.26 -9.29
C LEU A 286 16.75 2.12 -10.29
N PHE A 287 17.86 1.43 -10.61
CA PHE A 287 17.89 0.32 -11.57
C PHE A 287 17.68 -1.03 -10.86
N HIS A 288 16.45 -1.30 -10.43
CA HIS A 288 16.11 -2.56 -9.78
C HIS A 288 14.73 -3.07 -10.18
N ILE A 289 14.55 -4.39 -10.05
CA ILE A 289 13.24 -5.03 -10.13
C ILE A 289 12.46 -4.66 -8.88
N ASN A 290 11.32 -4.01 -9.07
CA ASN A 290 10.45 -3.58 -7.97
C ASN A 290 9.06 -4.22 -8.01
N THR A 291 8.72 -4.92 -9.10
CA THR A 291 7.40 -5.51 -9.29
C THR A 291 7.52 -6.91 -9.88
N VAL A 292 6.75 -7.85 -9.35
CA VAL A 292 6.65 -9.22 -9.82
C VAL A 292 5.18 -9.60 -9.92
N ILE A 293 4.72 -9.93 -11.12
CA ILE A 293 3.37 -10.40 -11.38
C ILE A 293 3.41 -11.92 -11.46
N THR A 294 2.78 -12.58 -10.48
CA THR A 294 2.63 -14.03 -10.46
C THR A 294 1.27 -14.47 -11.02
N ASN A 295 1.06 -15.78 -11.10
CA ASN A 295 -0.21 -16.37 -11.54
C ASN A 295 -1.41 -16.02 -10.64
N ASN A 296 -1.16 -15.53 -9.43
CA ASN A 296 -2.17 -15.35 -8.38
C ASN A 296 -1.87 -14.19 -7.43
N ASP A 297 -0.80 -13.42 -7.65
CA ASP A 297 -0.43 -12.30 -6.78
C ASP A 297 0.34 -11.20 -7.55
N LEU A 298 0.28 -9.98 -7.04
CA LEU A 298 1.15 -8.88 -7.43
C LEU A 298 2.06 -8.59 -6.24
N LYS A 299 3.37 -8.67 -6.44
CA LYS A 299 4.36 -8.48 -5.39
C LYS A 299 5.19 -7.25 -5.72
N VAL A 300 5.27 -6.34 -4.76
CA VAL A 300 5.96 -5.05 -4.93
C VAL A 300 7.05 -4.94 -3.87
N PHE A 301 8.22 -4.51 -4.28
CA PHE A 301 9.29 -4.10 -3.38
C PHE A 301 9.01 -2.67 -2.92
N TYR A 302 8.94 -2.47 -1.61
CA TYR A 302 8.65 -1.16 -1.02
C TYR A 302 9.71 -0.77 0.00
N ASN A 303 9.89 0.54 0.13
CA ASN A 303 10.74 1.17 1.12
C ASN A 303 9.92 2.26 1.81
N TRP A 304 9.36 1.96 2.98
CA TRP A 304 8.51 2.87 3.73
C TRP A 304 8.89 2.90 5.22
N GLY A 305 9.54 3.98 5.65
CA GLY A 305 9.97 4.14 7.03
C GLY A 305 11.07 3.15 7.40
N GLU A 306 10.81 2.29 8.40
CA GLU A 306 11.72 1.22 8.81
C GLU A 306 11.41 -0.12 8.11
N GLU A 307 10.30 -0.19 7.36
CA GLU A 307 9.89 -1.39 6.64
C GLU A 307 10.45 -1.34 5.22
N VAL A 308 11.33 -2.29 4.92
CA VAL A 308 11.91 -2.49 3.60
C VAL A 308 11.75 -3.96 3.24
N GLY A 309 11.19 -4.24 2.07
CA GLY A 309 11.11 -5.60 1.57
C GLY A 309 10.04 -5.78 0.51
N TRP A 310 9.77 -7.04 0.21
CA TRP A 310 8.69 -7.43 -0.68
C TRP A 310 7.35 -7.46 0.07
N LEU A 311 6.27 -7.17 -0.65
CA LEU A 311 4.91 -7.38 -0.15
C LEU A 311 3.99 -7.79 -1.29
N GLY A 312 3.39 -8.97 -1.14
CA GLY A 312 2.30 -9.44 -1.99
C GLY A 312 0.96 -8.80 -1.60
N PHE A 313 0.11 -8.55 -2.60
CA PHE A 313 -1.24 -8.05 -2.41
C PHE A 313 -2.08 -9.01 -1.55
N SER A 314 -1.91 -10.32 -1.76
CA SER A 314 -2.56 -11.35 -0.94
C SER A 314 -2.23 -11.21 0.56
N GLU A 315 -0.94 -11.13 0.90
CA GLU A 315 -0.47 -10.95 2.28
C GLU A 315 -0.88 -9.60 2.87
N PHE A 316 -0.89 -8.54 2.06
CA PHE A 316 -1.39 -7.24 2.49
C PHE A 316 -2.86 -7.31 2.93
N LEU A 317 -3.71 -8.01 2.17
CA LEU A 317 -5.10 -8.23 2.55
C LEU A 317 -5.24 -9.03 3.85
N GLU A 318 -4.40 -10.04 4.07
CA GLU A 318 -4.39 -10.80 5.33
C GLU A 318 -4.01 -9.93 6.52
N ARG A 319 -3.02 -9.05 6.37
CA ARG A 319 -2.64 -8.06 7.41
C ARG A 319 -3.80 -7.12 7.72
N ILE A 320 -4.51 -6.63 6.70
CA ILE A 320 -5.70 -5.78 6.87
C ILE A 320 -6.79 -6.52 7.65
N GLU A 321 -7.11 -7.77 7.28
CA GLU A 321 -8.15 -8.54 7.97
C GLU A 321 -7.82 -8.78 9.45
N LYS A 322 -6.54 -9.04 9.76
CA LYS A 322 -6.07 -9.15 11.14
C LYS A 322 -6.27 -7.85 11.91
N LEU A 323 -5.86 -6.71 11.34
CA LEU A 323 -6.04 -5.38 11.97
C LEU A 323 -7.52 -5.05 12.20
N LYS A 324 -8.42 -5.41 11.26
CA LYS A 324 -9.87 -5.27 11.45
C LYS A 324 -10.40 -6.14 12.60
N GLY A 325 -9.81 -7.30 12.82
CA GLY A 325 -10.11 -8.19 13.93
C GLY A 325 -9.76 -7.56 15.29
N ASP A 326 -8.60 -6.90 15.37
CA ASP A 326 -8.08 -6.30 16.61
C ASP A 326 -8.82 -5.00 17.01
N ILE A 327 -9.53 -4.36 16.08
CA ILE A 327 -10.32 -3.13 16.32
C ILE A 327 -11.72 -3.43 16.92
N LYS A 328 -12.21 -4.67 16.86
CA LYS A 328 -13.56 -5.05 17.33
C LYS A 328 -13.62 -5.33 18.83
#